data_AF-A0A661GS43-F1
#
_entry.id   AF-A0A661GS43-F1
#
_cell.length_a   1.000
_cell.length_b   1.000
_cell.length_c   1.000
_cell.angle_alpha   90.00
_cell.angle_beta   90.00
_cell.angle_gamma   90.00
#
_symmetry.space_group_name_H-M   'P 1'
#
loop_
_entity.id
_entity.type
_entity.pdbx_description
1 polymer ?
#
loop_
_entity_poly.entity_id
_entity_poly.type
_entity_poly.pdbx_seq_one_letter_code
_entity_poly.pdbx_strand_id
1 'polypeptide(L)'
;GFSRPEFTLPPGYNSKGAIRAMAQASPGGSWLGISKEKLDAARTGKWKEESMDVIKEKLRTSYQRAQDNLQIIVGTPEQVIPKLKTIMRVIRPGSLTAFNVQGVCSDEDRLRCIELLGKEVLPVLREYADSIGLTDSFEREPGSVKLAPGTKRAPVVDRSGMEGLGLK
;
A
#
# COMPACT_ATOMS: atom_id res chain seq x y z
N GLY A 1 8.45 24.59 0.71
CA GLY A 1 8.67 23.28 0.08
C GLY A 1 8.28 22.21 1.06
N PHE A 2 7.63 21.14 0.59
CA PHE A 2 7.13 19.97 1.37
C PHE A 2 8.20 19.21 2.17
N SER A 3 9.45 19.67 2.18
CA SER A 3 10.63 19.06 2.79
C SER A 3 10.96 19.61 4.18
N ARG A 4 10.11 20.44 4.80
CA ARG A 4 10.33 20.86 6.20
C ARG A 4 9.88 19.75 7.18
N PRO A 5 10.60 19.53 8.30
CA PRO A 5 10.26 18.53 9.32
C PRO A 5 8.82 18.65 9.85
N GLU A 6 8.30 19.87 9.95
CA GLU A 6 6.94 20.14 10.40
C GLU A 6 5.83 19.68 9.44
N PHE A 7 6.16 19.33 8.19
CA PHE A 7 5.22 18.88 7.16
C PHE A 7 5.43 17.42 6.72
N THR A 8 6.42 16.74 7.29
CA THR A 8 6.81 15.39 6.87
C THR A 8 5.90 14.31 7.45
N LEU A 9 5.13 14.63 8.50
CA LEU A 9 4.24 13.69 9.18
C LEU A 9 2.90 14.37 9.55
N PRO A 10 1.75 13.67 9.46
CA PRO A 10 0.45 14.26 9.73
C PRO A 10 0.34 14.86 11.14
N PRO A 11 -0.47 15.93 11.34
CA PRO A 11 -0.74 16.47 12.66
C PRO A 11 -1.22 15.37 13.64
N GLY A 12 -0.50 15.20 14.75
CA GLY A 12 -0.79 14.18 15.76
C GLY A 12 0.15 12.97 15.77
N TYR A 13 1.03 12.80 14.78
CA TYR A 13 2.01 11.72 14.72
C TYR A 13 2.99 11.73 15.91
N ASN A 14 3.30 12.92 16.44
CA ASN A 14 4.15 13.12 17.64
C ASN A 14 3.35 13.11 18.97
N SER A 15 2.07 12.75 18.96
CA SER A 15 1.30 12.66 20.20
C SER A 15 1.66 11.40 20.99
N LYS A 16 1.65 11.49 22.34
CA LYS A 16 1.84 10.31 23.21
C LYS A 16 0.84 9.18 22.88
N GLY A 17 -0.35 9.52 22.41
CA GLY A 17 -1.36 8.59 21.93
C GLY A 17 -0.96 7.89 20.64
N ALA A 18 -0.50 8.61 19.61
CA ALA A 18 -0.04 8.02 18.35
C ALA A 18 1.22 7.16 18.53
N ILE A 19 2.14 7.57 19.41
CA ILE A 19 3.33 6.77 19.76
C ILE A 19 2.92 5.46 20.43
N ARG A 20 2.00 5.50 21.40
CA ARG A 20 1.47 4.29 22.07
C ARG A 20 0.70 3.40 21.09
N ALA A 21 -0.12 4.00 20.23
CA ALA A 21 -0.85 3.27 19.21
C ALA A 21 0.10 2.60 18.22
N MET A 22 1.16 3.25 17.72
CA MET A 22 2.17 2.62 16.86
C MET A 22 2.95 1.50 17.58
N ALA A 23 3.27 1.71 18.86
CA ALA A 23 3.94 0.71 19.68
C ALA A 23 3.07 -0.53 19.94
N GLN A 24 1.75 -0.36 20.02
CA GLN A 24 0.78 -1.45 20.22
C GLN A 24 0.29 -2.05 18.90
N ALA A 25 0.20 -1.26 17.83
CA ALA A 25 -0.32 -1.64 16.52
C ALA A 25 0.73 -2.24 15.58
N SER A 26 1.95 -2.52 16.07
CA SER A 26 2.91 -3.37 15.36
C SER A 26 2.94 -4.83 15.86
N PRO A 27 1.83 -5.60 15.90
CA PRO A 27 1.91 -7.05 15.93
C PRO A 27 1.94 -7.55 14.48
N GLY A 28 3.13 -7.52 13.87
CA GLY A 28 3.35 -7.92 12.48
C GLY A 28 4.25 -6.91 11.79
N GLY A 29 5.37 -7.37 11.24
CA GLY A 29 6.44 -6.53 10.73
C GLY A 29 5.95 -5.31 9.96
N SER A 30 6.59 -4.17 10.22
CA SER A 30 6.29 -2.91 9.53
C SER A 30 6.29 -3.09 8.01
N TRP A 31 5.83 -2.09 7.25
CA TRP A 31 6.04 -2.02 5.80
C TRP A 31 7.49 -2.33 5.36
N LEU A 32 8.47 -2.10 6.25
CA LEU A 32 9.90 -2.40 6.05
C LEU A 32 10.31 -3.83 6.48
N GLY A 33 9.37 -4.68 6.89
CA GLY A 33 9.62 -6.04 7.35
C GLY A 33 10.34 -6.13 8.70
N ILE A 34 10.34 -5.06 9.50
CA ILE A 34 10.96 -5.00 10.84
C ILE A 34 9.92 -5.42 11.87
N SER A 35 10.15 -6.56 12.52
CA SER A 35 9.33 -7.03 13.65
C SER A 35 10.04 -6.80 14.98
N LYS A 36 9.29 -6.84 16.08
CA LYS A 36 9.85 -6.77 17.44
C LYS A 36 10.89 -7.87 17.65
N GLU A 37 10.62 -9.08 17.17
CA GLU A 37 11.54 -10.22 17.28
C GLU A 37 12.83 -9.98 16.50
N LYS A 38 12.77 -9.40 15.29
CA LYS A 38 13.96 -9.03 14.52
C LYS A 38 14.76 -7.93 15.21
N LEU A 39 14.09 -6.95 15.82
CA LEU A 39 14.73 -5.88 16.56
C LEU A 39 15.42 -6.40 17.84
N ASP A 40 14.75 -7.28 18.58
CA ASP A 40 15.28 -7.94 19.77
C ASP A 40 16.43 -8.90 19.41
N ALA A 41 16.34 -9.64 18.30
CA ALA A 41 17.43 -10.47 17.78
C ALA A 41 18.64 -9.63 17.37
N ALA A 42 18.43 -8.51 16.68
CA ALA A 42 19.50 -7.57 16.33
C ALA A 42 20.17 -6.97 17.58
N ARG A 43 19.40 -6.67 18.64
CA ARG A 43 19.94 -6.15 19.91
C ARG A 43 20.71 -7.20 20.70
N THR A 44 20.24 -8.44 20.70
CA THR A 44 20.78 -9.52 21.55
C THR A 44 21.79 -10.42 20.86
N GLY A 45 21.93 -10.32 19.53
CA GLY A 45 22.72 -11.22 18.70
C GLY A 45 22.14 -12.63 18.56
N LYS A 46 20.99 -12.91 19.19
CA LYS A 46 20.36 -14.22 19.21
C LYS A 46 19.33 -14.32 18.09
N TRP A 47 19.76 -14.80 16.93
CA TRP A 47 18.87 -15.14 15.83
C TRP A 47 18.23 -16.50 16.07
N LYS A 48 16.93 -16.63 15.77
CA LYS A 48 16.30 -17.95 15.73
C LYS A 48 16.84 -18.71 14.52
N GLU A 49 17.44 -19.85 14.80
CA GLU A 49 17.84 -20.79 13.76
C GLU A 49 16.60 -21.62 13.39
N GLU A 50 16.09 -21.39 12.18
CA GLU A 50 14.97 -22.14 11.60
C GLU A 50 15.48 -22.89 10.37
N SER A 51 14.93 -24.07 10.09
CA SER A 51 15.30 -24.79 8.86
C SER A 51 14.87 -24.00 7.62
N MET A 52 15.66 -24.13 6.56
CA MET A 52 15.39 -23.43 5.29
C MET A 52 14.01 -23.76 4.71
N ASP A 53 13.49 -24.96 4.94
CA ASP A 53 12.17 -25.37 4.46
C ASP A 53 11.04 -24.63 5.19
N VAL A 54 11.16 -24.45 6.50
CA VAL A 54 10.20 -23.67 7.30
C VAL A 54 10.22 -22.19 6.88
N ILE A 55 11.39 -21.63 6.61
CA ILE A 55 11.53 -20.25 6.13
C ILE A 55 10.86 -20.09 4.77
N LYS A 56 11.12 -21.00 3.82
CA LYS A 56 10.50 -20.97 2.49
C LYS A 56 8.98 -21.06 2.57
N GLU A 57 8.45 -21.91 3.44
CA GLU A 57 7.00 -22.08 3.60
C GLU A 57 6.34 -20.81 4.16
N LYS A 58 6.95 -20.20 5.19
CA LYS A 58 6.50 -18.91 5.74
C LYS A 58 6.51 -17.81 4.67
N LEU A 59 7.56 -17.74 3.86
CA LEU A 59 7.67 -16.77 2.77
C LEU A 59 6.59 -16.97 1.71
N ARG A 60 6.33 -18.21 1.28
CA ARG A 60 5.27 -18.53 0.31
C ARG A 60 3.89 -18.15 0.83
N THR A 61 3.59 -18.55 2.07
CA THR A 61 2.32 -18.21 2.73
C THR A 61 2.14 -16.69 2.85
N SER A 62 3.19 -15.97 3.27
CA SER A 62 3.16 -14.51 3.36
C SER A 62 2.99 -13.84 2.00
N TYR A 63 3.66 -14.36 0.97
CA TYR A 63 3.57 -13.84 -0.39
C TYR A 63 2.17 -14.04 -0.99
N GLN A 64 1.58 -15.22 -0.79
CA GLN A 64 0.20 -15.48 -1.21
C GLN A 64 -0.77 -14.53 -0.51
N ARG A 65 -0.67 -14.40 0.81
CA ARG A 65 -1.50 -13.46 1.59
C ARG A 65 -1.35 -12.01 1.12
N ALA A 66 -0.14 -11.58 0.76
CA ALA A 66 0.08 -10.24 0.24
C ALA A 66 -0.58 -10.02 -1.13
N GLN A 67 -0.63 -11.05 -1.98
CA GLN A 67 -1.37 -11.01 -3.24
C GLN A 67 -2.88 -11.01 -3.03
N ASP A 68 -3.39 -11.85 -2.12
CA ASP A 68 -4.83 -11.94 -1.81
C ASP A 68 -5.36 -10.60 -1.26
N ASN A 69 -4.54 -9.90 -0.46
CA ASN A 69 -4.86 -8.57 0.08
C ASN A 69 -4.56 -7.42 -0.89
N LEU A 70 -4.21 -7.71 -2.15
CA LEU A 70 -3.85 -6.72 -3.19
C LEU A 70 -2.69 -5.79 -2.80
N GLN A 71 -1.81 -6.22 -1.89
CA GLN A 71 -0.59 -5.48 -1.51
C GLN A 71 0.53 -5.71 -2.52
N ILE A 72 0.56 -6.89 -3.13
CA ILE A 72 1.44 -7.25 -4.24
C ILE A 72 0.56 -7.67 -5.41
N ILE A 73 0.76 -7.05 -6.58
CA ILE A 73 -0.03 -7.32 -7.78
C ILE A 73 0.90 -7.93 -8.83
N VAL A 74 0.60 -9.16 -9.23
CA VAL A 74 1.34 -9.90 -10.27
C VAL A 74 0.36 -10.47 -11.29
N GLY A 75 0.80 -10.52 -12.55
CA GLY A 75 0.06 -11.09 -13.67
C GLY A 75 0.32 -10.37 -14.98
N THR A 76 -0.41 -10.78 -16.02
CA THR A 76 -0.50 -10.06 -17.29
C THR A 76 -1.31 -8.77 -17.15
N PRO A 77 -1.23 -7.81 -18.09
CA PRO A 77 -2.07 -6.62 -18.12
C PRO A 77 -3.56 -6.91 -17.87
N GLU A 78 -4.11 -7.92 -18.55
CA GLU A 78 -5.50 -8.39 -18.40
C GLU A 78 -5.85 -8.82 -16.97
N GLN A 79 -4.90 -9.42 -16.25
CA GLN A 79 -5.08 -9.88 -14.87
C GLN A 79 -4.88 -8.77 -13.84
N VAL A 80 -3.99 -7.80 -14.10
CA VAL A 80 -3.67 -6.73 -13.13
C VAL A 80 -4.66 -5.57 -13.19
N ILE A 81 -5.21 -5.25 -14.36
CA ILE A 81 -6.22 -4.20 -14.54
C ILE A 81 -7.42 -4.37 -13.59
N PRO A 82 -8.13 -5.53 -13.54
CA PRO A 82 -9.28 -5.68 -12.65
C PRO A 82 -8.92 -5.59 -11.16
N LYS A 83 -7.71 -6.02 -10.77
CA LYS A 83 -7.18 -5.87 -9.40
C LYS A 83 -6.98 -4.39 -9.05
N LEU A 84 -6.38 -3.62 -9.96
CA LEU A 84 -6.16 -2.18 -9.77
C LEU A 84 -7.47 -1.38 -9.78
N LYS A 85 -8.42 -1.71 -10.67
CA LYS A 85 -9.78 -1.13 -10.66
C LYS A 85 -10.48 -1.36 -9.33
N THR A 86 -10.31 -2.55 -8.74
CA THR A 86 -10.86 -2.87 -7.41
C THR A 86 -10.30 -1.93 -6.34
N ILE A 87 -8.98 -1.71 -6.31
CA ILE A 87 -8.34 -0.76 -5.39
C ILE A 87 -8.90 0.66 -5.60
N MET A 88 -8.96 1.12 -6.85
CA MET A 88 -9.42 2.48 -7.18
C MET A 88 -10.89 2.70 -6.81
N ARG A 89 -11.75 1.70 -7.00
CA ARG A 89 -13.16 1.76 -6.61
C ARG A 89 -13.33 1.85 -5.10
N VAL A 90 -12.60 1.04 -4.34
CA VAL A 90 -12.77 0.92 -2.89
C VAL A 90 -12.06 2.05 -2.14
N ILE A 91 -10.77 2.25 -2.40
CA ILE A 91 -9.94 3.21 -1.64
C ILE A 91 -10.05 4.63 -2.19
N ARG A 92 -10.55 4.80 -3.43
CA ARG A 92 -10.75 6.11 -4.07
C ARG A 92 -9.49 7.02 -3.96
N PRO A 93 -8.30 6.53 -4.36
CA PRO A 93 -7.06 7.27 -4.15
C PRO A 93 -6.97 8.51 -5.03
N GLY A 94 -6.48 9.63 -4.49
CA GLY A 94 -6.13 10.82 -5.30
C GLY A 94 -4.79 10.68 -6.04
N SER A 95 -3.93 9.75 -5.60
CA SER A 95 -2.67 9.41 -6.28
C SER A 95 -2.45 7.90 -6.16
N LEU A 96 -2.04 7.27 -7.26
CA LEU A 96 -1.68 5.85 -7.30
C LEU A 96 -0.22 5.71 -7.75
N THR A 97 0.62 5.17 -6.88
CA THR A 97 2.04 4.93 -7.17
C THR A 97 2.31 3.43 -7.19
N ALA A 98 2.88 2.94 -8.29
CA ALA A 98 3.36 1.57 -8.41
C ALA A 98 4.88 1.53 -8.23
N PHE A 99 5.37 0.69 -7.32
CA PHE A 99 6.79 0.36 -7.23
C PHE A 99 7.07 -0.82 -8.15
N ASN A 100 7.75 -0.56 -9.27
CA ASN A 100 8.08 -1.60 -10.24
C ASN A 100 9.12 -2.57 -9.66
N VAL A 101 8.83 -3.86 -9.81
CA VAL A 101 9.67 -5.04 -9.53
C VAL A 101 10.70 -4.85 -8.39
N GLN A 102 10.30 -5.21 -7.17
CA GLN A 102 11.22 -5.30 -6.04
C GLN A 102 11.74 -6.74 -5.93
N GLY A 103 12.99 -6.98 -6.32
CA GLY A 103 13.64 -8.28 -6.20
C GLY A 103 14.58 -8.64 -7.34
N VAL A 104 15.06 -9.89 -7.33
CA VAL A 104 15.93 -10.44 -8.37
C VAL A 104 15.10 -10.69 -9.62
N CYS A 105 15.41 -9.96 -10.68
CA CYS A 105 14.84 -10.08 -12.02
C CYS A 105 15.89 -9.61 -13.04
N SER A 106 15.71 -10.00 -14.30
CA SER A 106 16.55 -9.51 -15.39
C SER A 106 16.21 -8.05 -15.72
N ASP A 107 17.13 -7.32 -16.34
CA ASP A 107 16.83 -5.97 -16.84
C ASP A 107 15.77 -5.98 -17.94
N GLU A 108 15.78 -7.02 -18.77
CA GLU A 108 14.76 -7.24 -19.81
C GLU A 108 13.36 -7.33 -19.20
N ASP A 109 13.17 -8.15 -18.16
CA ASP A 109 11.88 -8.28 -17.47
C ASP A 109 11.44 -6.98 -16.81
N ARG A 110 12.37 -6.22 -16.20
CA ARG A 110 12.08 -4.91 -15.61
C ARG A 110 11.57 -3.94 -16.65
N LEU A 111 12.28 -3.82 -17.78
CA LEU A 111 11.93 -2.91 -18.86
C LEU A 111 10.61 -3.32 -19.53
N ARG A 112 10.40 -4.62 -19.73
CA ARG A 112 9.14 -5.14 -20.26
C ARG A 112 7.96 -4.82 -19.34
N CYS A 113 8.13 -4.97 -18.03
CA CYS A 113 7.10 -4.61 -17.06
C CYS A 113 6.75 -3.11 -17.11
N ILE A 114 7.76 -2.23 -17.17
CA ILE A 114 7.55 -0.78 -17.31
C ILE A 114 6.81 -0.45 -18.62
N GLU A 115 7.21 -1.07 -19.72
CA GLU A 115 6.58 -0.89 -21.03
C GLU A 115 5.09 -1.27 -20.98
N LEU A 116 4.77 -2.47 -20.48
CA LEU A 116 3.40 -2.96 -20.35
C LEU A 116 2.55 -2.09 -19.44
N LEU A 117 3.12 -1.65 -18.31
CA LEU A 117 2.43 -0.74 -17.39
C LEU A 117 2.06 0.56 -18.09
N GLY A 118 3.00 1.15 -18.84
CA GLY A 118 2.80 2.40 -19.57
C GLY A 118 1.83 2.30 -20.74
N LYS A 119 1.92 1.23 -21.54
CA LYS A 119 1.15 1.08 -22.79
C LYS A 119 -0.23 0.47 -22.59
N GLU A 120 -0.37 -0.50 -21.69
CA GLU A 120 -1.58 -1.32 -21.60
C GLU A 120 -2.38 -1.07 -20.32
N VAL A 121 -1.71 -0.79 -19.20
CA VAL A 121 -2.39 -0.70 -17.89
C VAL A 121 -2.81 0.73 -17.58
N LEU A 122 -1.88 1.69 -17.56
CA LEU A 122 -2.15 3.06 -17.12
C LEU A 122 -3.23 3.78 -17.96
N PRO A 123 -3.32 3.63 -19.30
CA PRO A 123 -4.40 4.25 -20.07
C PRO A 123 -5.79 3.76 -19.63
N VAL A 124 -5.95 2.45 -19.46
CA VAL A 124 -7.22 1.84 -19.02
C VAL A 124 -7.60 2.28 -17.61
N LEU A 125 -6.62 2.47 -16.73
CA LEU A 125 -6.89 2.97 -15.38
C LEU A 125 -7.28 4.44 -15.36
N ARG A 126 -6.71 5.28 -16.24
CA ARG A 126 -7.11 6.69 -16.38
C ARG A 126 -8.55 6.82 -16.84
N GLU A 127 -8.92 6.12 -17.92
CA GLU A 127 -10.32 6.08 -18.39
C GLU A 127 -11.27 5.57 -17.30
N TYR A 128 -10.84 4.56 -16.54
CA TYR A 128 -11.64 4.08 -15.42
C TYR A 128 -11.77 5.10 -14.29
N ALA A 129 -10.69 5.81 -13.94
CA ALA A 129 -10.70 6.88 -12.94
C ALA A 129 -11.74 7.96 -13.30
N ASP A 130 -11.74 8.39 -14.57
CA ASP A 130 -12.69 9.36 -15.10
C ASP A 130 -14.12 8.82 -14.99
N SER A 131 -14.35 7.56 -15.38
CA SER A 131 -15.68 6.93 -15.35
C SER A 131 -16.29 6.83 -13.95
N ILE A 132 -15.45 6.72 -12.91
CA ILE A 132 -15.91 6.69 -11.51
C ILE A 132 -15.83 8.08 -10.84
N GLY A 133 -15.41 9.13 -11.57
CA GLY A 133 -15.24 10.48 -11.02
C GLY A 133 -14.21 10.54 -9.90
N LEU A 134 -13.04 9.94 -10.10
CA LEU A 134 -11.92 10.01 -9.16
C LEU A 134 -11.21 11.36 -9.31
N THR A 135 -11.13 12.16 -8.24
CA THR A 135 -10.45 13.46 -8.28
C THR A 135 -8.95 13.28 -8.14
N ASP A 136 -8.17 13.88 -9.04
CA ASP A 136 -6.72 13.84 -9.00
C ASP A 136 -6.15 14.74 -7.88
N SER A 137 -5.04 14.32 -7.27
CA SER A 137 -4.38 15.06 -6.20
C SER A 137 -3.93 16.49 -6.57
N PHE A 138 -3.68 16.77 -7.85
CA PHE A 138 -3.29 18.06 -8.39
C PHE A 138 -4.49 18.96 -8.72
N GLU A 139 -5.69 18.40 -8.84
CA GLU A 139 -6.93 19.17 -9.04
C GLU A 139 -7.44 19.80 -7.73
N ARG A 140 -6.92 19.34 -6.59
CA ARG A 140 -7.34 19.81 -5.27
C ARG A 140 -6.29 20.71 -4.65
N GLU A 141 -6.71 21.90 -4.22
CA GLU A 141 -5.85 22.80 -3.45
C GLU A 141 -5.49 22.16 -2.08
N PRO A 142 -4.19 22.05 -1.73
CA PRO A 142 -3.77 21.56 -0.42
C PRO A 142 -4.37 22.39 0.72
N GLY A 143 -4.97 21.72 1.71
CA GLY A 143 -5.60 22.41 2.86
C GLY A 143 -7.01 22.94 2.62
N SER A 144 -7.57 22.78 1.41
CA SER A 144 -8.97 23.15 1.09
C SER A 144 -10.01 22.45 1.96
N VAL A 145 -9.69 21.27 2.52
CA VAL A 145 -10.57 20.54 3.45
C VAL A 145 -10.43 21.12 4.85
N LYS A 146 -11.32 22.06 5.21
CA LYS A 146 -11.42 22.59 6.57
C LYS A 146 -12.06 21.55 7.49
N LEU A 147 -11.23 20.78 8.18
CA LEU A 147 -11.67 19.84 9.21
C LEU A 147 -11.68 20.53 10.58
N ALA A 148 -12.80 21.15 10.93
CA ALA A 148 -12.99 21.64 12.30
C ALA A 148 -13.15 20.47 13.28
N PRO A 149 -12.77 20.64 14.56
CA PRO A 149 -13.09 19.68 15.61
C PRO A 149 -14.59 19.40 15.64
N GLY A 150 -14.99 18.12 15.70
CA GLY A 150 -16.39 17.69 15.71
C GLY A 150 -17.05 17.55 14.33
N THR A 151 -16.41 17.97 13.23
CA THR A 151 -16.96 17.80 11.88
C THR A 151 -16.91 16.33 11.45
N LYS A 152 -18.04 15.81 10.96
CA LYS A 152 -18.12 14.48 10.34
C LYS A 152 -17.26 14.45 9.07
N ARG A 153 -16.21 13.64 9.08
CA ARG A 153 -15.32 13.47 7.92
C ARG A 153 -16.01 12.66 6.83
N ALA A 154 -15.69 12.97 5.57
CA ALA A 154 -16.04 12.10 4.46
C ALA A 154 -15.40 10.72 4.67
N PRO A 155 -16.06 9.63 4.23
CA PRO A 155 -15.47 8.31 4.28
C PRO A 155 -14.20 8.26 3.42
N VAL A 156 -13.15 7.64 3.94
CA VAL A 156 -11.86 7.43 3.24
C VAL A 156 -11.94 6.25 2.27
N VAL A 157 -12.97 5.41 2.42
CA VAL A 157 -13.17 4.18 1.64
C VAL A 157 -14.64 4.12 1.23
N ASP A 158 -14.89 3.84 -0.04
CA ASP A 158 -16.22 3.49 -0.53
C ASP A 158 -16.52 2.03 -0.17
N ARG A 159 -17.29 1.86 0.91
CA ARG A 159 -17.66 0.54 1.42
C ARG A 159 -18.64 -0.21 0.51
N SER A 160 -19.41 0.49 -0.32
CA SER A 160 -20.27 -0.17 -1.31
C SER A 160 -19.43 -0.93 -2.34
N GLY A 161 -18.23 -0.42 -2.65
CA GLY A 161 -17.25 -1.10 -3.50
C GLY A 161 -16.73 -2.42 -2.95
N MET A 162 -16.96 -2.72 -1.66
CA MET A 162 -16.58 -3.97 -1.00
C MET A 162 -17.65 -5.07 -1.09
N GLU A 163 -18.91 -4.73 -1.42
CA GLU A 163 -20.07 -5.64 -1.36
C GLU A 163 -19.99 -6.84 -2.34
N GLY A 164 -18.95 -6.93 -3.17
CA GLY A 164 -18.68 -8.08 -4.04
C GLY A 164 -17.28 -8.70 -3.90
N LEU A 165 -16.47 -8.29 -2.91
CA LEU A 165 -15.07 -8.71 -2.82
C LEU A 165 -14.83 -9.88 -1.85
N GLY A 166 -15.81 -10.28 -1.04
CA GLY A 166 -15.64 -11.34 -0.05
C GLY A 166 -14.57 -11.04 1.01
N LEU A 167 -14.08 -9.79 1.06
CA LEU A 167 -13.10 -9.31 2.02
C LEU A 167 -13.82 -9.11 3.37
N LYS A 168 -13.42 -9.88 4.38
CA LYS A 168 -13.92 -9.77 5.77
C LYS A 168 -13.23 -8.64 6.53
#